data_AF-A0A812M6C9-F1
#
_entry.id   AF-A0A812M6C9-F1
#
_cell.length_a   1.000
_cell.length_b   1.000
_cell.length_c   1.000
_cell.angle_alpha   90.00
_cell.angle_beta   90.00
_cell.angle_gamma   90.00
#
_symmetry.space_group_name_H-M   'P 1'
#
loop_
_entity.id
_entity.type
_entity.pdbx_description
1 polymer ?
#
loop_
_entity_poly.entity_id
_entity_poly.type
_entity_poly.pdbx_seq_one_letter_code
_entity_poly.pdbx_strand_id
1 'polypeptide(L)'
;MASGGGSNDGWWSDEDWRKWREDNKWASAGGKQGADAEKKLSLKQERIKEKDNFVQKQLADAAALLQRSSGQSSSSSSSSAALKFEMPSEWSVTIFNADERDKNEKRKQQSFADLGRLCNNRLKSMYQVWQSEATALRLQGGLGHQAAVTLLSQEKLDTRQKTDEQEAKIEALESELRKLRNEMKEKDMKLLATEKVKDNHKKECDEKVSAMSEECAQKLLAKDEKVSAMSDECAKKLLECENKVSAMSDECALKLVAMEKQKEDHTKECDKKLRENSEEWQRKMDFRVAEVDKRHTAMRLRAAHTFGKWKERCSNLETRLRKKKDLLLKNKLEIALSKDWQKLQS
;
A
#
# COMPACT_ATOMS: atom_id res chain seq x y z
N MET A 1 50.64 3.47 2.30
CA MET A 1 49.49 3.45 3.22
C MET A 1 48.26 3.79 2.40
N ALA A 2 47.56 2.76 1.91
CA ALA A 2 46.39 2.92 1.05
C ALA A 2 45.14 2.70 1.90
N SER A 3 44.30 3.73 1.95
CA SER A 3 43.02 3.75 2.65
C SER A 3 41.98 3.01 1.81
N GLY A 4 41.48 1.88 2.32
CA GLY A 4 40.36 1.15 1.74
C GLY A 4 39.03 1.70 2.27
N GLY A 5 38.41 2.59 1.50
CA GLY A 5 37.00 2.96 1.68
C GLY A 5 36.11 1.90 1.04
N GLY A 6 35.43 1.11 1.86
CA GLY A 6 34.39 0.18 1.41
C GLY A 6 33.12 0.96 1.10
N SER A 7 32.87 1.24 -0.17
CA SER A 7 31.57 1.69 -0.66
C SER A 7 30.61 0.51 -0.59
N ASN A 8 29.69 0.56 0.36
CA ASN A 8 28.66 -0.46 0.55
C ASN A 8 27.48 -0.10 -0.37
N ASP A 9 27.65 -0.36 -1.67
CA ASP A 9 26.58 -0.19 -2.65
C ASP A 9 25.58 -1.33 -2.46
N GLY A 10 24.55 -1.06 -1.67
CA GLY A 10 23.42 -1.94 -1.39
C GLY A 10 22.60 -2.21 -2.64
N TRP A 11 23.08 -3.14 -3.47
CA TRP A 11 22.29 -3.72 -4.55
C TRP A 11 21.27 -4.66 -3.93
N TRP A 12 20.00 -4.33 -4.10
CA TRP A 12 18.89 -5.20 -3.73
C TRP A 12 19.08 -6.53 -4.44
N SER A 13 18.95 -7.64 -3.69
CA SER A 13 19.03 -8.96 -4.31
C SER A 13 17.86 -9.14 -5.29
N ASP A 14 18.03 -10.01 -6.29
CA ASP A 14 16.95 -10.34 -7.23
C ASP A 14 15.68 -10.86 -6.50
N GLU A 15 15.87 -11.43 -5.32
CA GLU A 15 14.79 -11.88 -4.44
C GLU A 15 14.05 -10.70 -3.78
N ASP A 16 14.77 -9.64 -3.38
CA ASP A 16 14.18 -8.40 -2.85
C ASP A 16 13.38 -7.67 -3.93
N TRP A 17 13.86 -7.67 -5.18
CA TRP A 17 13.15 -7.13 -6.33
C TRP A 17 11.88 -7.92 -6.68
N ARG A 18 11.90 -9.24 -6.50
CA ARG A 18 10.75 -10.10 -6.75
C ARG A 18 9.69 -9.89 -5.66
N LYS A 19 10.11 -9.82 -4.40
CA LYS A 19 9.23 -9.56 -3.25
C LYS A 19 8.58 -8.18 -3.30
N TRP A 20 9.34 -7.14 -3.63
CA TRP A 20 8.79 -5.78 -3.81
C TRP A 20 7.72 -5.70 -4.92
N ARG A 21 7.89 -6.46 -6.01
CA ARG A 21 6.88 -6.55 -7.08
C ARG A 21 5.61 -7.30 -6.66
N GLU A 22 5.73 -8.33 -5.82
CA GLU A 22 4.57 -9.06 -5.30
C GLU A 22 3.82 -8.25 -4.23
N ASP A 23 4.54 -7.57 -3.35
CA ASP A 23 3.97 -6.70 -2.32
C ASP A 23 3.25 -5.48 -2.93
N ASN A 24 3.75 -4.95 -4.06
CA ASN A 24 3.11 -3.84 -4.79
C ASN A 24 2.09 -4.28 -5.86
N LYS A 25 1.84 -5.58 -6.02
CA LYS A 25 0.87 -6.11 -7.00
C LYS A 25 -0.57 -5.65 -6.68
N TRP A 26 -0.84 -5.28 -5.42
CA TRP A 26 -2.10 -4.69 -4.97
C TRP A 26 -2.29 -3.23 -5.38
N ALA A 27 -1.22 -2.48 -5.66
CA ALA A 27 -1.31 -1.09 -6.10
C ALA A 27 -1.81 -0.95 -7.55
N SER A 28 -1.59 -1.96 -8.40
CA SER A 28 -2.11 -1.97 -9.79
C SER A 28 -3.55 -2.48 -9.91
N ALA A 29 -4.13 -3.12 -8.89
CA ALA A 29 -5.53 -3.51 -8.89
C ALA A 29 -6.49 -2.31 -8.77
N GLY A 30 -6.00 -1.14 -8.35
CA GLY A 30 -6.73 0.13 -8.33
C GLY A 30 -6.90 0.81 -9.71
N GLY A 31 -6.19 0.35 -10.75
CA GLY A 31 -6.22 0.96 -12.08
C GLY A 31 -7.59 0.92 -12.78
N LYS A 32 -8.46 -0.03 -12.43
CA LYS A 32 -9.84 -0.09 -12.96
C LYS A 32 -10.77 0.95 -12.34
N GLN A 33 -10.54 1.38 -11.10
CA GLN A 33 -11.37 2.41 -10.46
C GLN A 33 -10.95 3.83 -10.88
N GLY A 34 -9.67 4.07 -11.14
CA GLY A 34 -9.19 5.35 -11.70
C GLY A 34 -9.71 5.61 -13.11
N ALA A 35 -9.65 4.62 -13.99
CA ALA A 35 -10.14 4.74 -15.36
C ALA A 35 -11.67 4.96 -15.43
N ASP A 36 -12.44 4.36 -14.52
CA ASP A 36 -13.89 4.57 -14.45
C ASP A 36 -14.25 5.95 -13.86
N ALA A 37 -13.43 6.49 -12.94
CA ALA A 37 -13.58 7.85 -12.42
C ALA A 37 -13.27 8.93 -13.48
N GLU A 38 -12.20 8.75 -14.26
CA GLU A 38 -11.86 9.65 -15.39
C GLU A 38 -12.94 9.62 -16.47
N LYS A 39 -13.46 8.43 -16.80
CA LYS A 39 -14.56 8.31 -17.77
C LYS A 39 -15.84 8.99 -17.27
N LYS A 40 -16.15 8.90 -15.98
CA LYS A 40 -17.30 9.61 -15.36
C LYS A 40 -17.12 11.13 -15.32
N LEU A 41 -15.89 11.63 -15.14
CA LEU A 41 -15.58 13.06 -15.20
C LEU A 41 -15.70 13.61 -16.63
N SER A 42 -15.20 12.88 -17.62
CA SER A 42 -15.35 13.22 -19.04
C SER A 42 -16.82 13.32 -19.46
N LEU A 43 -17.64 12.34 -19.07
CA LEU A 43 -19.09 12.31 -19.35
C LEU A 43 -19.89 13.41 -18.62
N LYS A 44 -19.37 13.90 -17.48
CA LYS A 44 -19.94 15.08 -16.79
C LYS A 44 -19.58 16.38 -17.50
N GLN A 45 -18.34 16.53 -17.97
CA GLN A 45 -17.92 17.71 -18.73
C GLN A 45 -18.67 17.83 -20.06
N GLU A 46 -18.93 16.73 -20.76
CA GLU A 46 -19.70 16.72 -22.00
C GLU A 46 -21.16 17.16 -21.79
N ARG A 47 -21.82 16.67 -20.73
CA ARG A 47 -23.18 17.10 -20.36
C ARG A 47 -23.27 18.57 -19.94
N ILE A 48 -22.20 19.14 -19.38
CA ILE A 48 -22.15 20.58 -19.07
C ILE A 48 -22.10 21.37 -20.37
N LYS A 49 -21.26 20.97 -21.33
CA LYS A 49 -21.18 21.62 -22.66
C LYS A 49 -22.50 21.58 -23.42
N GLU A 50 -23.22 20.46 -23.37
CA GLU A 50 -24.55 20.36 -23.99
C GLU A 50 -25.57 21.32 -23.38
N LYS A 51 -25.55 21.48 -22.04
CA LYS A 51 -26.41 22.44 -21.34
C LYS A 51 -26.06 23.88 -21.68
N ASP A 52 -24.77 24.21 -21.76
CA ASP A 52 -24.32 25.55 -22.14
C ASP A 52 -24.76 25.90 -23.57
N ASN A 53 -24.64 24.95 -24.50
CA ASN A 53 -25.13 25.12 -25.87
C ASN A 53 -26.66 25.31 -25.94
N PHE A 54 -27.42 24.59 -25.10
CA PHE A 54 -28.86 24.76 -25.01
C PHE A 54 -29.26 26.15 -24.49
N VAL A 55 -28.58 26.65 -23.45
CA VAL A 55 -28.83 27.99 -22.90
C VAL A 55 -28.47 29.07 -23.92
N GLN A 56 -27.37 28.93 -24.65
CA GLN A 56 -27.01 29.86 -25.73
C GLN A 56 -28.06 29.90 -26.85
N LYS A 57 -28.63 28.74 -27.20
CA LYS A 57 -29.70 28.67 -28.19
C LYS A 57 -30.98 29.38 -27.71
N GLN A 58 -31.37 29.20 -26.45
CA GLN A 58 -32.52 29.90 -25.86
C GLN A 58 -32.33 31.42 -25.84
N LEU A 59 -31.11 31.89 -25.54
CA LEU A 59 -30.78 33.31 -25.59
C LEU A 59 -30.83 33.88 -27.01
N ALA A 60 -30.38 33.11 -28.02
CA ALA A 60 -30.47 33.52 -29.42
C ALA A 60 -31.92 33.61 -29.91
N ASP A 61 -32.77 32.64 -29.54
CA ASP A 61 -34.19 32.63 -29.91
C ASP A 61 -34.96 33.78 -29.22
N ALA A 62 -34.63 34.10 -27.96
CA ALA A 62 -35.20 35.25 -27.26
C ALA A 62 -34.77 36.60 -27.88
N ALA A 63 -33.52 36.72 -28.34
CA ALA A 63 -33.04 37.92 -29.03
C ALA A 63 -33.73 38.13 -30.40
N ALA A 64 -34.04 37.03 -31.12
CA ALA A 64 -34.75 37.09 -32.40
C ALA A 64 -36.22 37.56 -32.23
N LEU A 65 -36.88 37.21 -31.12
CA LEU A 65 -38.23 37.67 -30.81
C LEU A 65 -38.29 39.17 -30.49
N LEU A 66 -37.28 39.69 -29.78
CA LEU A 66 -37.21 41.12 -29.44
C LEU A 66 -36.97 42.03 -30.65
N GLN A 67 -36.31 41.53 -31.71
CA GLN A 67 -36.16 42.30 -32.95
C GLN A 67 -37.42 42.33 -33.83
N ARG A 68 -38.34 41.37 -33.67
CA ARG A 68 -39.63 41.37 -34.42
C ARG A 68 -40.66 42.33 -33.83
N SER A 69 -40.60 42.65 -32.54
CA SER A 69 -41.56 43.54 -31.89
C SER A 69 -41.30 45.04 -32.07
N SER A 70 -40.11 45.44 -32.55
CA SER A 70 -39.75 46.87 -32.73
C SER A 70 -40.06 47.43 -34.14
N GLY A 71 -40.67 46.63 -35.03
CA GLY A 71 -40.79 46.96 -36.46
C GLY A 71 -42.15 47.40 -37.00
N GLN A 72 -43.21 47.54 -36.19
CA GLN A 72 -44.55 47.88 -36.72
C GLN A 72 -45.37 48.76 -35.78
N SER A 73 -45.45 50.06 -36.11
CA SER A 73 -46.70 50.84 -36.03
C SER A 73 -46.47 52.31 -36.39
N SER A 74 -46.88 52.71 -37.59
CA SER A 74 -47.12 54.12 -37.92
C SER A 74 -48.47 54.29 -38.63
N SER A 75 -49.20 55.29 -38.11
CA SER A 75 -50.18 56.18 -38.76
C SER A 75 -51.51 55.63 -39.32
N SER A 76 -52.61 56.15 -38.75
CA SER A 76 -53.80 56.54 -39.53
C SER A 76 -54.54 57.70 -38.84
N SER A 77 -54.66 58.82 -39.56
CA SER A 77 -55.41 60.04 -39.22
C SER A 77 -56.41 60.35 -40.34
N SER A 78 -57.61 60.84 -40.02
CA SER A 78 -58.58 61.53 -40.93
C SER A 78 -59.89 61.78 -40.16
N SER A 79 -60.75 62.78 -40.37
CA SER A 79 -60.79 64.08 -41.07
C SER A 79 -62.17 64.70 -40.74
N SER A 80 -62.25 65.97 -40.32
CA SER A 80 -63.51 66.68 -40.07
C SER A 80 -63.86 67.60 -41.24
N ALA A 81 -65.09 67.53 -41.76
CA ALA A 81 -65.60 68.39 -42.83
C ALA A 81 -66.72 69.31 -42.30
N ALA A 82 -66.59 70.62 -42.56
CA ALA A 82 -67.56 71.66 -42.24
C ALA A 82 -68.27 72.14 -43.53
N LEU A 83 -69.60 72.19 -43.52
CA LEU A 83 -70.43 72.64 -44.64
C LEU A 83 -70.95 74.08 -44.38
N LYS A 84 -70.65 74.97 -45.32
CA LYS A 84 -71.20 76.33 -45.47
C LYS A 84 -72.59 76.26 -46.14
N PHE A 85 -73.53 77.09 -45.71
CA PHE A 85 -74.85 77.24 -46.33
C PHE A 85 -75.04 78.71 -46.77
N GLU A 86 -75.21 78.91 -48.08
CA GLU A 86 -75.49 80.19 -48.76
C GLU A 86 -77.00 80.50 -48.73
N MET A 87 -77.36 81.78 -48.58
CA MET A 87 -78.72 82.28 -48.80
C MET A 87 -78.81 82.95 -50.18
N PRO A 88 -79.92 82.77 -50.93
CA PRO A 88 -80.19 83.55 -52.13
C PRO A 88 -81.03 84.80 -51.84
N SER A 89 -80.62 85.89 -52.49
CA SER A 89 -81.25 87.21 -52.62
C SER A 89 -82.31 87.26 -53.72
N GLU A 90 -83.01 88.40 -53.77
CA GLU A 90 -84.01 88.84 -54.78
C GLU A 90 -85.43 88.36 -54.42
N TRP A 91 -86.45 89.24 -54.34
CA TRP A 91 -87.19 89.76 -55.50
C TRP A 91 -87.55 91.26 -55.37
N SER A 92 -87.48 91.92 -56.52
CA SER A 92 -87.77 93.32 -56.84
C SER A 92 -89.26 93.66 -56.98
N VAL A 93 -89.62 94.87 -56.54
CA VAL A 93 -90.92 95.54 -56.76
C VAL A 93 -90.93 96.24 -58.12
N THR A 94 -91.97 96.05 -58.93
CA THR A 94 -92.29 96.87 -60.11
C THR A 94 -93.56 97.70 -59.87
N ILE A 95 -93.49 98.97 -60.28
CA ILE A 95 -94.50 100.03 -60.10
C ILE A 95 -95.35 100.11 -61.38
N PHE A 96 -96.69 100.16 -61.27
CA PHE A 96 -97.58 100.56 -62.37
C PHE A 96 -98.77 101.42 -61.89
N ASN A 97 -98.84 102.61 -62.49
CA ASN A 97 -99.93 103.57 -62.77
C ASN A 97 -101.20 103.66 -61.89
N ALA A 98 -101.14 104.71 -61.07
CA ALA A 98 -102.10 105.61 -60.40
C ALA A 98 -103.65 105.54 -60.48
N ASP A 99 -104.36 104.63 -61.16
CA ASP A 99 -105.86 104.72 -61.22
C ASP A 99 -106.65 103.46 -60.84
N GLU A 100 -106.01 102.45 -60.23
CA GLU A 100 -106.69 101.27 -59.63
C GLU A 100 -106.21 100.94 -58.19
N ARG A 101 -105.86 101.96 -57.39
CA ARG A 101 -105.23 101.77 -56.06
C ARG A 101 -106.09 100.97 -55.05
N ASP A 102 -107.40 101.14 -55.02
CA ASP A 102 -108.19 100.69 -53.85
C ASP A 102 -108.57 99.19 -53.87
N LYS A 103 -108.59 98.54 -55.05
CA LYS A 103 -108.83 97.09 -55.17
C LYS A 103 -107.55 96.25 -55.15
N ASN A 104 -106.42 96.86 -55.50
CA ASN A 104 -105.10 96.21 -55.52
C ASN A 104 -104.44 96.21 -54.12
N GLU A 105 -104.73 97.20 -53.27
CA GLU A 105 -104.28 97.27 -51.87
C GLU A 105 -104.78 96.06 -51.05
N LYS A 106 -106.06 95.67 -51.19
CA LYS A 106 -106.64 94.51 -50.50
C LYS A 106 -106.03 93.17 -50.96
N ARG A 107 -105.75 93.02 -52.26
CA ARG A 107 -105.07 91.80 -52.78
C ARG A 107 -103.61 91.73 -52.33
N LYS A 108 -102.92 92.87 -52.26
CA LYS A 108 -101.56 92.94 -51.71
C LYS A 108 -101.54 92.59 -50.23
N GLN A 109 -102.43 93.17 -49.42
CA GLN A 109 -102.55 92.85 -47.98
C GLN A 109 -102.85 91.36 -47.75
N GLN A 110 -103.75 90.76 -48.54
CA GLN A 110 -104.02 89.32 -48.49
C GLN A 110 -102.77 88.49 -48.88
N SER A 111 -102.07 88.88 -49.95
CA SER A 111 -100.85 88.19 -50.40
C SER A 111 -99.71 88.29 -49.38
N PHE A 112 -99.55 89.42 -48.69
CA PHE A 112 -98.56 89.59 -47.61
C PHE A 112 -98.95 88.80 -46.36
N ALA A 113 -100.24 88.71 -46.04
CA ALA A 113 -100.71 87.86 -44.94
C ALA A 113 -100.50 86.38 -45.25
N ASP A 114 -100.70 85.97 -46.50
CA ASP A 114 -100.49 84.59 -46.94
C ASP A 114 -98.99 84.26 -47.08
N LEU A 115 -98.16 85.20 -47.54
CA LEU A 115 -96.69 85.09 -47.46
C LEU A 115 -96.21 85.02 -46.01
N GLY A 116 -96.76 85.85 -45.12
CA GLY A 116 -96.44 85.83 -43.69
C GLY A 116 -96.79 84.49 -43.04
N ARG A 117 -97.95 83.91 -43.40
CA ARG A 117 -98.33 82.55 -42.97
C ARG A 117 -97.43 81.48 -43.55
N LEU A 118 -97.08 81.55 -44.84
CA LEU A 118 -96.14 80.63 -45.48
C LEU A 118 -94.74 80.68 -44.85
N CYS A 119 -94.20 81.88 -44.63
CA CYS A 119 -92.92 82.09 -43.96
C CYS A 119 -92.96 81.58 -42.52
N ASN A 120 -94.03 81.85 -41.75
CA ASN A 120 -94.17 81.36 -40.39
C ASN A 120 -94.30 79.82 -40.35
N ASN A 121 -95.07 79.23 -41.25
CA ASN A 121 -95.20 77.77 -41.36
C ASN A 121 -93.88 77.12 -41.79
N ARG A 122 -93.12 77.75 -42.70
CA ARG A 122 -91.79 77.29 -43.11
C ARG A 122 -90.79 77.39 -41.97
N LEU A 123 -90.79 78.49 -41.21
CA LEU A 123 -89.94 78.66 -40.03
C LEU A 123 -90.27 77.62 -38.95
N LYS A 124 -91.57 77.38 -38.69
CA LYS A 124 -92.01 76.31 -37.78
C LYS A 124 -91.57 74.93 -38.25
N SER A 125 -91.71 74.64 -39.54
CA SER A 125 -91.27 73.36 -40.12
C SER A 125 -89.76 73.19 -40.01
N MET A 126 -88.96 74.21 -40.35
CA MET A 126 -87.51 74.18 -40.19
C MET A 126 -87.09 74.03 -38.73
N TYR A 127 -87.78 74.70 -37.80
CA TYR A 127 -87.51 74.57 -36.38
C TYR A 127 -87.85 73.16 -35.86
N GLN A 128 -88.93 72.55 -36.34
CA GLN A 128 -89.27 71.16 -36.01
C GLN A 128 -88.24 70.17 -36.57
N VAL A 129 -87.79 70.35 -37.82
CA VAL A 129 -86.72 69.55 -38.42
C VAL A 129 -85.44 69.68 -37.61
N TRP A 130 -85.00 70.92 -37.31
CA TRP A 130 -83.83 71.16 -36.48
C TRP A 130 -83.96 70.56 -35.07
N GLN A 131 -85.13 70.65 -34.42
CA GLN A 131 -85.36 69.99 -33.15
C GLN A 131 -85.29 68.46 -33.27
N SER A 132 -85.84 67.87 -34.34
CA SER A 132 -85.80 66.42 -34.57
C SER A 132 -84.38 65.91 -34.87
N GLU A 133 -83.60 66.65 -35.66
CA GLU A 133 -82.19 66.34 -35.94
C GLU A 133 -81.33 66.54 -34.70
N ALA A 134 -81.54 67.63 -33.94
CA ALA A 134 -80.82 67.89 -32.70
C ALA A 134 -81.18 66.90 -31.57
N THR A 135 -82.38 66.30 -31.60
CA THR A 135 -82.75 65.22 -30.67
C THR A 135 -82.19 63.88 -31.13
N ALA A 136 -82.21 63.57 -32.43
CA ALA A 136 -81.56 62.38 -32.98
C ALA A 136 -80.06 62.37 -32.71
N LEU A 137 -79.35 63.48 -32.94
CA LEU A 137 -77.92 63.62 -32.64
C LEU A 137 -77.63 63.54 -31.13
N ARG A 138 -78.49 64.10 -30.28
CA ARG A 138 -78.36 63.96 -28.81
C ARG A 138 -78.57 62.53 -28.34
N LEU A 139 -79.54 61.82 -28.90
CA LEU A 139 -79.78 60.40 -28.59
C LEU A 139 -78.63 59.52 -29.09
N GLN A 140 -78.12 59.76 -30.30
CA GLN A 140 -76.97 59.02 -30.84
C GLN A 140 -75.69 59.28 -30.04
N GLY A 141 -75.42 60.54 -29.67
CA GLY A 141 -74.30 60.90 -28.79
C GLY A 141 -74.45 60.33 -27.38
N GLY A 142 -75.67 60.32 -26.83
CA GLY A 142 -75.98 59.72 -25.53
C GLY A 142 -75.80 58.20 -25.51
N LEU A 143 -76.30 57.50 -26.53
CA LEU A 143 -76.13 56.06 -26.71
C LEU A 143 -74.65 55.69 -26.94
N GLY A 144 -73.92 56.47 -27.74
CA GLY A 144 -72.48 56.29 -27.93
C GLY A 144 -71.68 56.50 -26.65
N HIS A 145 -72.01 57.52 -25.86
CA HIS A 145 -71.39 57.76 -24.56
C HIS A 145 -71.71 56.62 -23.57
N GLN A 146 -72.94 56.14 -23.53
CA GLN A 146 -73.35 55.04 -22.66
C GLN A 146 -72.67 53.71 -23.04
N ALA A 147 -72.52 53.44 -24.34
CA ALA A 147 -71.77 52.29 -24.85
C ALA A 147 -70.27 52.38 -24.50
N ALA A 148 -69.66 53.56 -24.64
CA ALA A 148 -68.26 53.77 -24.26
C ALA A 148 -68.04 53.63 -22.75
N VAL A 149 -68.95 54.16 -21.93
CA VAL A 149 -68.89 54.04 -20.46
C VAL A 149 -69.03 52.58 -20.02
N THR A 150 -69.92 51.80 -20.65
CA THR A 150 -70.08 50.37 -20.32
C THR A 150 -68.86 49.54 -20.73
N LEU A 151 -68.30 49.75 -21.92
CA LEU A 151 -67.05 49.08 -22.34
C LEU A 151 -65.85 49.43 -21.44
N LEU A 152 -65.64 50.71 -21.12
CA LEU A 152 -64.58 51.12 -20.20
C LEU A 152 -64.79 50.58 -18.79
N SER A 153 -66.03 50.42 -18.35
CA SER A 153 -66.34 49.83 -17.04
C SER A 153 -66.04 48.33 -17.04
N GLN A 154 -66.36 47.63 -18.13
CA GLN A 154 -66.03 46.22 -18.31
C GLN A 154 -64.52 46.00 -18.39
N GLU A 155 -63.80 46.81 -19.17
CA GLU A 155 -62.35 46.73 -19.29
C GLU A 155 -61.65 47.01 -17.94
N LYS A 156 -62.15 47.99 -17.17
CA LYS A 156 -61.68 48.22 -15.79
C LYS A 156 -61.95 47.04 -14.86
N LEU A 157 -63.06 46.33 -15.07
CA LEU A 157 -63.39 45.15 -14.27
C LEU A 157 -62.47 43.98 -14.63
N ASP A 158 -62.26 43.74 -15.92
CA ASP A 158 -61.40 42.66 -16.43
C ASP A 158 -59.93 42.88 -16.07
N THR A 159 -59.45 44.12 -16.13
CA THR A 159 -58.09 44.47 -15.69
C THR A 159 -57.94 44.29 -14.19
N ARG A 160 -58.97 44.63 -13.39
CA ARG A 160 -58.96 44.41 -11.95
C ARG A 160 -58.99 42.92 -11.58
N GLN A 161 -59.78 42.12 -12.27
CA GLN A 161 -59.75 40.66 -12.08
C GLN A 161 -58.37 40.08 -12.41
N LYS A 162 -57.74 40.53 -13.50
CA LYS A 162 -56.38 40.11 -13.84
C LYS A 162 -55.33 40.55 -12.81
N THR A 163 -55.47 41.75 -12.22
CA THR A 163 -54.57 42.18 -11.14
C THR A 163 -54.78 41.34 -9.89
N ASP A 164 -56.03 41.08 -9.50
CA ASP A 164 -56.35 40.26 -8.33
C ASP A 164 -55.82 38.81 -8.50
N GLU A 165 -55.93 38.24 -9.71
CA GLU A 165 -55.34 36.93 -10.04
C GLU A 165 -53.80 36.93 -9.97
N GLN A 166 -53.15 38.01 -10.40
CA GLN A 166 -51.69 38.13 -10.31
C GLN A 166 -51.23 38.32 -8.87
N GLU A 167 -51.94 39.12 -8.08
CA GLU A 167 -51.68 39.30 -6.65
C GLU A 167 -51.80 37.97 -5.89
N ALA A 168 -52.86 37.18 -6.16
CA ALA A 168 -53.01 35.84 -5.58
C ALA A 168 -51.86 34.89 -5.96
N LYS A 169 -51.37 34.95 -7.20
CA LYS A 169 -50.19 34.17 -7.65
C LYS A 169 -48.91 34.61 -6.96
N ILE A 170 -48.71 35.92 -6.77
CA ILE A 170 -47.56 36.46 -6.05
C ILE A 170 -47.60 36.00 -4.59
N GLU A 171 -48.73 36.12 -3.93
CA GLU A 171 -48.88 35.68 -2.53
C GLU A 171 -48.62 34.18 -2.36
N ALA A 172 -49.10 33.36 -3.31
CA ALA A 172 -48.81 31.92 -3.33
C ALA A 172 -47.31 31.63 -3.48
N LEU A 173 -46.63 32.28 -4.44
CA LEU A 173 -45.20 32.12 -4.66
C LEU A 173 -44.37 32.61 -3.46
N GLU A 174 -44.76 33.72 -2.83
CA GLU A 174 -44.12 34.23 -1.61
C GLU A 174 -44.28 33.29 -0.43
N SER A 175 -45.42 32.59 -0.32
CA SER A 175 -45.63 31.56 0.70
C SER A 175 -44.73 30.35 0.48
N GLU A 176 -44.54 29.93 -0.78
CA GLU A 176 -43.66 28.81 -1.14
C GLU A 176 -42.19 29.17 -0.93
N LEU A 177 -41.77 30.38 -1.28
CA LEU A 177 -40.43 30.89 -0.98
C LEU A 177 -40.16 30.95 0.52
N ARG A 178 -41.14 31.37 1.34
CA ARG A 178 -41.03 31.34 2.80
C ARG A 178 -40.85 29.91 3.32
N LYS A 179 -41.63 28.95 2.80
CA LYS A 179 -41.51 27.53 3.16
C LYS A 179 -40.12 26.98 2.81
N LEU A 180 -39.66 27.17 1.58
CA LEU A 180 -38.35 26.72 1.12
C LEU A 180 -37.20 27.35 1.91
N ARG A 181 -37.30 28.65 2.23
CA ARG A 181 -36.29 29.33 3.05
C ARG A 181 -36.21 28.74 4.46
N ASN A 182 -37.34 28.36 5.05
CA ASN A 182 -37.37 27.70 6.36
C ASN A 182 -36.78 26.28 6.30
N GLU A 183 -37.12 25.49 5.28
CA GLU A 183 -36.55 24.16 5.06
C GLU A 183 -35.04 24.20 4.84
N MET A 184 -34.54 25.22 4.15
CA MET A 184 -33.10 25.40 3.91
C MET A 184 -32.35 25.71 5.21
N LYS A 185 -32.90 26.62 6.04
CA LYS A 185 -32.37 26.90 7.38
C LYS A 185 -32.36 25.66 8.28
N GLU A 186 -33.39 24.82 8.21
CA GLU A 186 -33.44 23.58 8.98
C GLU A 186 -32.37 22.58 8.53
N LYS A 187 -32.16 22.45 7.20
CA LYS A 187 -31.10 21.61 6.64
C LYS A 187 -29.71 22.11 7.00
N ASP A 188 -29.48 23.42 6.98
CA ASP A 188 -28.21 24.02 7.39
C ASP A 188 -27.90 23.75 8.88
N MET A 189 -28.91 23.89 9.75
CA MET A 189 -28.76 23.54 11.17
C MET A 189 -28.46 22.06 11.38
N LYS A 190 -29.10 21.17 10.61
CA LYS A 190 -28.81 19.73 10.64
C LYS A 190 -27.39 19.43 10.15
N LEU A 191 -26.95 20.08 9.07
CA LEU A 191 -25.59 19.95 8.55
C LEU A 191 -24.55 20.35 9.60
N LEU A 192 -24.71 21.53 10.22
CA LEU A 192 -23.83 22.00 11.30
C LEU A 192 -23.80 21.04 12.49
N ALA A 193 -24.96 20.49 12.88
CA ALA A 193 -25.03 19.49 13.94
C ALA A 193 -24.27 18.20 13.57
N THR A 194 -24.45 17.71 12.33
CA THR A 194 -23.73 16.52 11.84
C THR A 194 -22.24 16.73 11.73
N GLU A 195 -21.80 17.93 11.34
CA GLU A 195 -20.38 18.28 11.23
C GLU A 195 -19.71 18.33 12.61
N LYS A 196 -20.39 18.90 13.61
CA LYS A 196 -19.91 18.87 15.00
C LYS A 196 -19.81 17.45 15.56
N VAL A 197 -20.76 16.57 15.26
CA VAL A 197 -20.71 15.15 15.65
C VAL A 197 -19.55 14.45 14.95
N LYS A 198 -19.33 14.71 13.66
CA LYS A 198 -18.20 14.16 12.90
C LYS A 198 -16.85 14.58 13.49
N ASP A 199 -16.68 15.86 13.85
CA ASP A 199 -15.45 16.36 14.48
C ASP A 199 -15.21 15.73 15.85
N ASN A 200 -16.26 15.55 16.65
CA ASN A 200 -16.17 14.85 17.93
C ASN A 200 -15.77 13.38 17.75
N HIS A 201 -16.41 12.65 16.84
CA HIS A 201 -16.04 11.26 16.54
C HIS A 201 -14.62 11.15 16.00
N LYS A 202 -14.17 12.11 15.18
CA LYS A 202 -12.79 12.14 14.70
C LYS A 202 -11.80 12.26 15.87
N LYS A 203 -12.03 13.19 16.80
CA LYS A 203 -11.21 13.34 18.00
C LYS A 203 -11.18 12.06 18.84
N GLU A 204 -12.35 11.45 19.08
CA GLU A 204 -12.44 10.20 19.83
C GLU A 204 -11.69 9.04 19.13
N CYS A 205 -11.76 8.96 17.80
CA CYS A 205 -10.97 8.00 17.03
C CYS A 205 -9.46 8.27 17.16
N ASP A 206 -9.02 9.52 17.05
CA ASP A 206 -7.61 9.89 17.16
C ASP A 206 -7.06 9.59 18.57
N GLU A 207 -7.85 9.83 19.62
CA GLU A 207 -7.53 9.47 21.01
C GLU A 207 -7.42 7.94 21.19
N LYS A 208 -8.38 7.17 20.66
CA LYS A 208 -8.35 5.70 20.71
C LYS A 208 -7.16 5.12 19.96
N VAL A 209 -6.82 5.66 18.80
CA VAL A 209 -5.65 5.25 18.02
C VAL A 209 -4.36 5.54 18.81
N SER A 210 -4.27 6.72 19.42
CA SER A 210 -3.12 7.11 20.25
C SER A 210 -2.98 6.16 21.45
N ALA A 211 -4.06 5.90 22.20
CA ALA A 211 -4.06 4.99 23.33
C ALA A 211 -3.67 3.55 22.94
N MET A 212 -4.22 3.01 21.84
CA MET A 212 -3.82 1.68 21.37
C MET A 212 -2.36 1.63 20.91
N SER A 213 -1.86 2.71 20.31
CA SER A 213 -0.46 2.79 19.88
C SER A 213 0.51 2.79 21.06
N GLU A 214 0.18 3.53 22.13
CA GLU A 214 0.95 3.56 23.37
C GLU A 214 0.93 2.20 24.07
N GLU A 215 -0.23 1.55 24.17
CA GLU A 215 -0.33 0.21 24.76
C GLU A 215 0.48 -0.83 23.96
N CYS A 216 0.48 -0.75 22.63
CA CYS A 216 1.31 -1.60 21.78
C CYS A 216 2.81 -1.36 22.00
N ALA A 217 3.23 -0.10 22.09
CA ALA A 217 4.63 0.26 22.36
C ALA A 217 5.08 -0.26 23.74
N GLN A 218 4.26 -0.11 24.78
CA GLN A 218 4.56 -0.63 26.12
C GLN A 218 4.65 -2.17 26.14
N LYS A 219 3.73 -2.87 25.44
CA LYS A 219 3.78 -4.33 25.30
C LYS A 219 5.02 -4.82 24.56
N LEU A 220 5.50 -4.05 23.58
CA LEU A 220 6.77 -4.34 22.89
C LEU A 220 7.96 -4.18 23.83
N LEU A 221 8.06 -3.05 24.53
CA LEU A 221 9.13 -2.81 25.51
C LEU A 221 9.19 -3.89 26.59
N ALA A 222 8.04 -4.27 27.16
CA ALA A 222 7.99 -5.35 28.17
C ALA A 222 8.43 -6.72 27.61
N LYS A 223 8.16 -7.00 26.31
CA LYS A 223 8.65 -8.20 25.66
C LYS A 223 10.16 -8.14 25.41
N ASP A 224 10.67 -7.00 24.98
CA ASP A 224 12.10 -6.80 24.75
C ASP A 224 12.91 -6.95 26.04
N GLU A 225 12.43 -6.38 27.15
CA GLU A 225 13.02 -6.56 28.49
C GLU A 225 13.03 -8.04 28.91
N LYS A 226 11.94 -8.77 28.67
CA LYS A 226 11.85 -10.20 28.95
C LYS A 226 12.83 -11.01 28.09
N VAL A 227 13.00 -10.66 26.82
CA VAL A 227 13.96 -11.31 25.92
C VAL A 227 15.39 -11.03 26.39
N SER A 228 15.70 -9.80 26.78
CA SER A 228 17.01 -9.44 27.35
C SER A 228 17.32 -10.27 28.61
N ALA A 229 16.38 -10.34 29.56
CA ALA A 229 16.55 -11.12 30.78
C ALA A 229 16.76 -12.62 30.50
N MET A 230 15.99 -13.19 29.57
CA MET A 230 16.17 -14.58 29.15
C MET A 230 17.53 -14.82 28.47
N SER A 231 17.99 -13.86 27.66
CA SER A 231 19.31 -13.92 27.02
C SER A 231 20.44 -13.90 28.05
N ASP A 232 20.35 -13.02 29.04
CA ASP A 232 21.33 -12.92 30.13
C ASP A 232 21.37 -14.20 30.97
N GLU A 233 20.20 -14.80 31.27
CA GLU A 233 20.12 -16.08 31.97
C GLU A 233 20.74 -17.22 31.15
N CYS A 234 20.50 -17.26 29.84
CA CYS A 234 21.13 -18.22 28.93
C CYS A 234 22.66 -18.05 28.91
N ALA A 235 23.17 -16.81 28.82
CA ALA A 235 24.60 -16.54 28.88
C ALA A 235 25.23 -17.02 30.20
N LYS A 236 24.55 -16.77 31.33
CA LYS A 236 25.00 -17.23 32.65
C LYS A 236 25.06 -18.76 32.74
N LYS A 237 24.03 -19.46 32.26
CA LYS A 237 23.97 -20.94 32.24
C LYS A 237 25.03 -21.54 31.33
N LEU A 238 25.31 -20.91 30.20
CA LEU A 238 26.35 -21.33 29.26
C LEU A 238 27.73 -21.23 29.91
N LEU A 239 28.03 -20.10 30.56
CA LEU A 239 29.30 -19.89 31.29
C LEU A 239 29.46 -20.89 32.45
N GLU A 240 28.38 -21.22 33.17
CA GLU A 240 28.42 -22.27 34.20
C GLU A 240 28.72 -23.65 33.61
N CYS A 241 28.16 -23.98 32.43
CA CYS A 241 28.45 -25.24 31.74
C CYS A 241 29.90 -25.30 31.25
N GLU A 242 30.42 -24.21 30.66
CA GLU A 242 31.83 -24.10 30.25
C GLU A 242 32.78 -24.33 31.43
N ASN A 243 32.50 -23.72 32.58
CA ASN A 243 33.28 -23.92 33.80
C ASN A 243 33.24 -25.38 34.29
N LYS A 244 32.06 -26.02 34.27
CA LYS A 244 31.94 -27.45 34.64
C LYS A 244 32.70 -28.36 33.69
N VAL A 245 32.64 -28.08 32.38
CA VAL A 245 33.40 -28.82 31.37
C VAL A 245 34.90 -28.64 31.57
N SER A 246 35.38 -27.42 31.83
CA SER A 246 36.79 -27.17 32.14
C SER A 246 37.22 -27.96 33.38
N ALA A 247 36.44 -27.93 34.47
CA ALA A 247 36.76 -28.66 35.68
C ALA A 247 36.82 -30.18 35.46
N MET A 248 35.87 -30.75 34.72
CA MET A 248 35.89 -32.18 34.37
C MET A 248 37.06 -32.53 33.44
N SER A 249 37.44 -31.62 32.54
CA SER A 249 38.61 -31.79 31.66
C SER A 249 39.91 -31.84 32.47
N ASP A 250 40.08 -30.92 33.42
CA ASP A 250 41.24 -30.89 34.31
C ASP A 250 41.30 -32.13 35.20
N GLU A 251 40.16 -32.59 35.73
CA GLU A 251 40.08 -33.83 36.50
C GLU A 251 40.47 -35.07 35.66
N CYS A 252 40.00 -35.14 34.41
CA CYS A 252 40.40 -36.19 33.47
C CYS A 252 41.89 -36.16 33.18
N ALA A 253 42.48 -34.97 32.97
CA ALA A 253 43.91 -34.81 32.74
C ALA A 253 44.74 -35.29 33.94
N LEU A 254 44.34 -34.94 35.17
CA LEU A 254 44.99 -35.40 36.39
C LEU A 254 44.89 -36.91 36.57
N LYS A 255 43.74 -37.51 36.28
CA LYS A 255 43.55 -38.98 36.32
C LYS A 255 44.43 -39.70 35.31
N LEU A 256 44.56 -39.17 34.09
CA LEU A 256 45.45 -39.73 33.07
C LEU A 256 46.92 -39.71 33.52
N VAL A 257 47.40 -38.57 34.03
CA VAL A 257 48.77 -38.44 34.55
C VAL A 257 49.03 -39.42 35.70
N ALA A 258 48.06 -39.58 36.61
CA ALA A 258 48.17 -40.53 37.72
C ALA A 258 48.25 -41.99 37.23
N MET A 259 47.42 -42.37 36.25
CA MET A 259 47.45 -43.70 35.65
C MET A 259 48.75 -43.97 34.88
N GLU A 260 49.28 -42.97 34.15
CA GLU A 260 50.56 -43.09 33.46
C GLU A 260 51.72 -43.30 34.43
N LYS A 261 51.74 -42.56 35.53
CA LYS A 261 52.75 -42.75 36.59
C LYS A 261 52.66 -44.15 37.20
N GLN A 262 51.44 -44.62 37.51
CA GLN A 262 51.24 -45.97 38.04
C GLN A 262 51.73 -47.05 37.07
N LYS A 263 51.47 -46.87 35.76
CA LYS A 263 51.96 -47.77 34.71
C LYS A 263 53.49 -47.75 34.62
N GLU A 264 54.11 -46.58 34.70
CA GLU A 264 55.57 -46.42 34.70
C GLU A 264 56.21 -47.13 35.90
N ASP A 265 55.67 -46.93 37.10
CA ASP A 265 56.15 -47.57 38.33
C ASP A 265 56.01 -49.09 38.26
N HIS A 266 54.86 -49.59 37.77
CA HIS A 266 54.65 -51.03 37.56
C HIS A 266 55.62 -51.61 36.52
N THR A 267 55.95 -50.86 35.47
CA THR A 267 56.91 -51.28 34.44
C THR A 267 58.32 -51.35 35.03
N LYS A 268 58.75 -50.33 35.78
CA LYS A 268 60.05 -50.31 36.48
C LYS A 268 60.19 -51.47 37.46
N GLU A 269 59.14 -51.80 38.19
CA GLU A 269 59.12 -52.93 39.12
C GLU A 269 59.21 -54.28 38.38
N CYS A 270 58.50 -54.44 37.25
CA CYS A 270 58.62 -55.62 36.41
C CYS A 270 60.04 -55.79 35.86
N ASP A 271 60.65 -54.71 35.34
CA ASP A 271 62.02 -54.73 34.82
C ASP A 271 63.06 -55.02 35.90
N LYS A 272 62.82 -54.54 37.13
CA LYS A 272 63.65 -54.87 38.30
C LYS A 272 63.57 -56.36 38.62
N LYS A 273 62.37 -56.92 38.76
CA LYS A 273 62.17 -58.36 39.02
C LYS A 273 62.76 -59.23 37.91
N LEU A 274 62.61 -58.81 36.66
CA LEU A 274 63.17 -59.53 35.52
C LEU A 274 64.71 -59.55 35.59
N ARG A 275 65.35 -58.43 35.92
CA ARG A 275 66.80 -58.35 36.12
C ARG A 275 67.28 -59.21 37.29
N GLU A 276 66.62 -59.11 38.45
CA GLU A 276 66.98 -59.92 39.64
C GLU A 276 66.88 -61.42 39.34
N ASN A 277 65.80 -61.85 38.68
CA ASN A 277 65.62 -63.24 38.25
C ASN A 277 66.66 -63.67 37.20
N SER A 278 66.99 -62.79 36.24
CA SER A 278 68.04 -63.05 35.25
C SER A 278 69.41 -63.23 35.91
N GLU A 279 69.76 -62.40 36.90
CA GLU A 279 71.01 -62.52 37.65
C GLU A 279 71.03 -63.81 38.50
N GLU A 280 69.91 -64.19 39.12
CA GLU A 280 69.82 -65.45 39.85
C GLU A 280 70.04 -66.65 38.93
N TRP A 281 69.42 -66.64 37.74
CA TRP A 281 69.64 -67.64 36.71
C TRP A 281 71.09 -67.69 36.24
N GLN A 282 71.71 -66.53 36.04
CA GLN A 282 73.13 -66.45 35.67
C GLN A 282 74.02 -67.05 36.76
N ARG A 283 73.82 -66.69 38.04
CA ARG A 283 74.56 -67.28 39.18
C ARG A 283 74.38 -68.80 39.24
N LYS A 284 73.17 -69.32 39.02
CA LYS A 284 72.90 -70.76 38.95
C LYS A 284 73.64 -71.42 37.79
N MET A 285 73.67 -70.79 36.63
CA MET A 285 74.37 -71.31 35.46
C MET A 285 75.88 -71.32 35.67
N ASP A 286 76.46 -70.23 36.15
CA ASP A 286 77.90 -70.11 36.45
C ASP A 286 78.34 -71.15 37.49
N PHE A 287 77.51 -71.39 38.52
CA PHE A 287 77.76 -72.46 39.50
C PHE A 287 77.80 -73.85 38.84
N ARG A 288 76.84 -74.15 37.95
CA ARG A 288 76.79 -75.43 37.23
C ARG A 288 77.97 -75.60 36.27
N VAL A 289 78.37 -74.54 35.57
CA VAL A 289 79.55 -74.53 34.69
C VAL A 289 80.80 -74.81 35.51
N ALA A 290 81.00 -74.11 36.64
CA ALA A 290 82.14 -74.33 37.52
C ALA A 290 82.17 -75.76 38.09
N GLU A 291 81.00 -76.36 38.40
CA GLU A 291 80.92 -77.75 38.83
C GLU A 291 81.29 -78.74 37.72
N VAL A 292 80.82 -78.51 36.50
CA VAL A 292 81.21 -79.30 35.32
C VAL A 292 82.71 -79.19 35.07
N ASP A 293 83.30 -77.99 35.16
CA ASP A 293 84.74 -77.77 35.00
C ASP A 293 85.56 -78.49 36.08
N LYS A 294 85.11 -78.47 37.34
CA LYS A 294 85.73 -79.25 38.42
C LYS A 294 85.71 -80.75 38.11
N ARG A 295 84.56 -81.28 37.67
CA ARG A 295 84.41 -82.71 37.30
C ARG A 295 85.27 -83.07 36.10
N HIS A 296 85.32 -82.22 35.08
CA HIS A 296 86.13 -82.41 33.88
C HIS A 296 87.62 -82.37 34.21
N THR A 297 88.06 -81.44 35.06
CA THR A 297 89.45 -81.36 35.55
C THR A 297 89.82 -82.61 36.36
N ALA A 298 88.96 -83.06 37.28
CA ALA A 298 89.17 -84.30 38.03
C ALA A 298 89.22 -85.54 37.11
N MET A 299 88.42 -85.57 36.05
CA MET A 299 88.47 -86.61 35.02
C MET A 299 89.80 -86.59 34.27
N ARG A 300 90.27 -85.42 33.83
CA ARG A 300 91.57 -85.24 33.17
C ARG A 300 92.74 -85.67 34.05
N LEU A 301 92.74 -85.30 35.34
CA LEU A 301 93.78 -85.73 36.29
C LEU A 301 93.77 -87.25 36.50
N ARG A 302 92.58 -87.87 36.61
CA ARG A 302 92.46 -89.34 36.69
C ARG A 302 92.99 -90.02 35.43
N ALA A 303 92.65 -89.50 34.25
CA ALA A 303 93.14 -90.00 32.96
C ALA A 303 94.67 -89.84 32.83
N ALA A 304 95.24 -88.70 33.24
CA ALA A 304 96.67 -88.47 33.25
C ALA A 304 97.40 -89.45 34.19
N HIS A 305 96.85 -89.69 35.38
CA HIS A 305 97.40 -90.64 36.34
C HIS A 305 97.34 -92.10 35.84
N THR A 306 96.22 -92.54 35.24
CA THR A 306 96.12 -93.89 34.65
C THR A 306 97.07 -94.05 33.47
N PHE A 307 97.20 -93.03 32.62
CA PHE A 307 98.15 -93.00 31.51
C PHE A 307 99.61 -93.03 32.01
N GLY A 308 99.93 -92.29 33.06
CA GLY A 308 101.24 -92.32 33.72
C GLY A 308 101.61 -93.72 34.22
N LYS A 309 100.70 -94.39 34.96
CA LYS A 309 100.89 -95.78 35.42
C LYS A 309 101.03 -96.78 34.26
N TRP A 310 100.33 -96.55 33.16
CA TRP A 310 100.46 -97.38 31.97
C TRP A 310 101.82 -97.18 31.30
N LYS A 311 102.27 -95.92 31.16
CA LYS A 311 103.59 -95.57 30.61
C LYS A 311 104.73 -96.15 31.45
N GLU A 312 104.62 -96.09 32.78
CA GLU A 312 105.58 -96.69 33.70
C GLU A 312 105.64 -98.22 33.57
N ARG A 313 104.47 -98.88 33.47
CA ARG A 313 104.39 -100.32 33.20
C ARG A 313 105.05 -100.69 31.88
N CYS A 314 104.84 -99.91 30.82
CA CYS A 314 105.50 -100.12 29.53
C CYS A 314 107.03 -99.97 29.65
N SER A 315 107.51 -98.93 30.33
CA SER A 315 108.95 -98.71 30.58
C SER A 315 109.59 -99.86 31.40
N ASN A 316 108.90 -100.34 32.44
CA ASN A 316 109.34 -101.50 33.23
C ASN A 316 109.36 -102.79 32.40
N LEU A 317 108.39 -102.98 31.51
CA LEU A 317 108.39 -104.11 30.56
C LEU A 317 109.57 -104.00 29.59
N GLU A 318 109.82 -102.83 29.01
CA GLU A 318 110.96 -102.60 28.12
C GLU A 318 112.30 -102.89 28.80
N THR A 319 112.50 -102.42 30.04
CA THR A 319 113.74 -102.68 30.79
C THR A 319 113.90 -104.16 31.15
N ARG A 320 112.82 -104.86 31.52
CA ARG A 320 112.85 -106.32 31.73
C ARG A 320 113.18 -107.07 30.44
N LEU A 321 112.62 -106.64 29.30
CA LEU A 321 112.92 -107.22 27.99
C LEU A 321 114.38 -107.00 27.60
N ARG A 322 114.95 -105.80 27.85
CA ARG A 322 116.39 -105.55 27.64
C ARG A 322 117.25 -106.46 28.52
N LYS A 323 117.00 -106.52 29.83
CA LYS A 323 117.73 -107.42 30.74
C LYS A 323 117.65 -108.89 30.30
N LYS A 324 116.48 -109.35 29.87
CA LYS A 324 116.30 -110.73 29.38
C LYS A 324 117.05 -110.96 28.07
N LYS A 325 117.07 -109.98 27.16
CA LYS A 325 117.87 -110.00 25.93
C LYS A 325 119.36 -110.08 26.25
N ASP A 326 119.85 -109.29 27.21
CA ASP A 326 121.27 -109.27 27.60
C ASP A 326 121.68 -110.61 28.26
N LEU A 327 120.83 -111.18 29.11
CA LEU A 327 121.06 -112.52 29.69
C LEU A 327 121.09 -113.62 28.62
N LEU A 328 120.20 -113.56 27.63
CA LEU A 328 120.21 -114.51 26.51
C LEU A 328 121.45 -114.36 25.64
N LEU A 329 121.92 -113.14 25.41
CA LEU A 329 123.18 -112.89 24.71
C LEU A 329 124.37 -113.44 25.51
N LYS A 330 124.41 -113.20 26.81
CA LYS A 330 125.46 -113.72 27.70
C LYS A 330 125.48 -115.26 27.73
N ASN A 331 124.31 -115.89 27.86
CA ASN A 331 124.20 -117.35 27.84
C ASN A 331 124.58 -117.93 26.47
N LYS A 332 124.17 -117.30 25.36
CA LYS A 332 124.64 -117.70 24.02
C LYS A 332 126.16 -117.60 23.89
N LEU A 333 126.77 -116.55 24.43
CA LEU A 333 128.23 -116.39 24.46
C LEU A 333 128.91 -117.43 25.34
N GLU A 334 128.35 -117.76 26.51
CA GLU A 334 128.86 -118.84 27.38
C GLU A 334 128.75 -120.22 26.72
N ILE A 335 127.65 -120.52 26.03
CA ILE A 335 127.49 -121.76 25.25
C ILE A 335 128.49 -121.81 24.08
N ALA A 336 128.71 -120.69 23.39
CA ALA A 336 129.70 -120.61 22.32
C ALA A 336 131.11 -120.86 22.84
N LEU A 337 131.49 -120.19 23.93
CA LEU A 337 132.78 -120.38 24.61
C LEU A 337 132.93 -121.81 25.14
N SER A 338 131.88 -122.42 25.69
CA SER A 338 131.90 -123.82 26.14
C SER A 338 132.08 -124.81 24.99
N LYS A 339 131.44 -124.57 23.84
CA LYS A 339 131.64 -125.36 22.62
C LYS A 339 133.06 -125.21 22.05
N ASP A 340 133.61 -124.01 22.07
CA ASP A 340 134.97 -123.76 21.61
C ASP A 340 136.00 -124.40 22.57
N TRP A 341 135.71 -124.42 23.87
CA TRP A 341 136.53 -125.14 24.86
C TRP A 341 136.48 -126.67 24.67
N GLN A 342 135.31 -127.24 24.36
CA GLN A 342 135.18 -128.66 24.04
C GLN A 342 135.93 -129.06 22.77
N LYS A 343 135.96 -128.20 21.74
CA LYS A 343 136.76 -128.41 20.52
C LYS A 343 138.27 -128.39 20.77
N LEU A 344 138.74 -127.75 21.84
CA LEU A 344 140.16 -127.72 22.22
C LEU A 344 140.60 -128.97 23.00
N GLN A 345 139.67 -129.81 23.46
CA GLN A 345 139.95 -131.07 24.16
C GLN A 345 139.87 -132.32 23.27
N SER A 346 139.42 -132.15 22.03
CA SER A 346 139.41 -133.16 20.95
C SER A 346 140.51 -132.87 19.96
#